data_AF-A0A962AJC5-F1
#
_entry.id   AF-A0A962AJC5-F1
#
_cell.length_a   1.000
_cell.length_b   1.000
_cell.length_c   1.000
_cell.angle_alpha   90.00
_cell.angle_beta   90.00
_cell.angle_gamma   90.00
#
_symmetry.space_group_name_H-M   'P 1'
#
loop_
_entity.id
_entity.type
_entity.pdbx_description
1 polymer ?
#
loop_
_entity_poly.entity_id
_entity_poly.type
_entity_poly.pdbx_seq_one_letter_code
_entity_poly.pdbx_strand_id
1 'polypeptide(L)'
;VTGCAAQIAPEKYAAMPEVSQVIGNDAKLKAETWSGAAGTVMPASERVIVNDIMAVKETASHLVSGFDDHTRAFLQVQNGC
;
A
#
# COMPACT_ATOMS: atom_id res chain seq x y z
N VAL A 1 9.00 -2.42 -1.31
CA VAL A 1 8.01 -3.28 -1.99
C VAL A 1 6.64 -3.00 -1.38
N THR A 2 5.61 -2.85 -2.22
CA THR A 2 4.23 -2.59 -1.76
C THR A 2 3.22 -3.43 -2.56
N GLY A 3 1.97 -3.50 -2.11
CA GLY A 3 0.87 -4.18 -2.82
C GLY A 3 0.43 -5.50 -2.18
N CYS A 4 -0.48 -6.24 -2.84
CA CYS A 4 -1.11 -7.44 -2.29
C CYS A 4 -0.11 -8.49 -1.80
N ALA A 5 0.94 -8.72 -2.60
CA ALA A 5 1.92 -9.73 -2.27
C ALA A 5 2.71 -9.35 -1.00
N ALA A 6 3.05 -8.07 -0.85
CA ALA A 6 3.68 -7.53 0.36
C ALA A 6 2.75 -7.61 1.58
N GLN A 7 1.44 -7.51 1.36
CA GLN A 7 0.41 -7.59 2.39
C GLN A 7 0.20 -9.02 2.92
N ILE A 8 0.23 -10.04 2.04
CA ILE A 8 -0.03 -11.44 2.43
C ILE A 8 1.22 -12.23 2.84
N ALA A 9 2.40 -11.78 2.42
CA ALA A 9 3.68 -12.46 2.69
C ALA A 9 4.81 -11.47 2.99
N PRO A 10 4.68 -10.61 4.01
CA PRO A 10 5.65 -9.55 4.27
C PRO A 10 7.07 -10.05 4.53
N GLU A 11 7.20 -11.16 5.25
CA GLU A 11 8.48 -11.75 5.66
C GLU A 11 9.29 -12.24 4.46
N LYS A 12 8.60 -12.73 3.42
CA LYS A 12 9.23 -13.17 2.17
C LYS A 12 10.01 -12.02 1.51
N TYR A 13 9.44 -10.82 1.55
CA TYR A 13 10.08 -9.62 0.98
C TYR A 13 11.07 -8.99 1.95
N ALA A 14 10.81 -9.04 3.26
CA ALA A 14 11.76 -8.54 4.26
C ALA A 14 13.07 -9.35 4.29
N ALA A 15 13.03 -10.63 3.91
CA ALA A 15 14.21 -11.48 3.79
C ALA A 15 15.13 -11.10 2.61
N MET A 16 14.65 -10.33 1.64
CA MET A 16 15.43 -9.88 0.48
C MET A 16 16.33 -8.71 0.87
N PRO A 17 17.67 -8.81 0.72
CA PRO A 17 18.60 -7.75 1.12
C PRO A 17 18.46 -6.46 0.29
N GLU A 18 17.98 -6.56 -0.95
CA GLU A 18 17.68 -5.42 -1.83
C GLU A 18 16.41 -4.66 -1.44
N VAL A 19 15.60 -5.20 -0.52
CA VAL A 19 14.35 -4.58 -0.09
C VAL A 19 14.57 -3.72 1.16
N SER A 20 14.50 -2.41 0.95
CA SER A 20 14.62 -1.42 2.03
C SER A 20 13.41 -1.40 2.96
N GLN A 21 12.20 -1.62 2.42
CA GLN A 21 10.95 -1.56 3.19
C GLN A 21 9.83 -2.39 2.54
N VAL A 22 8.97 -2.97 3.36
CA VAL A 22 7.77 -3.72 2.99
C VAL A 22 6.56 -2.96 3.54
N ILE A 23 5.71 -2.44 2.66
CA ILE A 23 4.58 -1.59 3.04
C ILE A 23 3.27 -2.21 2.56
N GLY A 24 2.30 -2.26 3.47
CA GLY A 24 0.96 -2.77 3.21
C GLY A 24 0.17 -1.92 2.22
N ASN A 25 -0.93 -2.48 1.72
CA ASN A 25 -1.65 -1.90 0.58
C ASN A 25 -2.29 -0.55 0.90
N ASP A 26 -2.92 -0.43 2.06
CA ASP A 26 -3.51 0.81 2.56
C ASP A 26 -2.42 1.82 2.97
N ALA A 27 -1.40 1.36 3.70
CA ALA A 27 -0.35 2.21 4.24
C ALA A 27 0.44 2.95 3.14
N LYS A 28 0.57 2.37 1.93
CA LYS A 28 1.29 3.01 0.82
C LYS A 28 0.65 4.33 0.35
N LEU A 29 -0.64 4.51 0.60
CA LEU A 29 -1.41 5.71 0.21
C LEU A 29 -1.26 6.86 1.23
N LYS A 30 -0.73 6.57 2.43
CA LYS A 30 -0.57 7.53 3.52
C LYS A 30 0.81 8.19 3.45
N ALA A 31 0.84 9.52 3.46
CA ALA A 31 2.09 10.28 3.35
C ALA A 31 3.02 10.02 4.55
N GLU A 32 2.44 9.80 5.73
CA GLU A 32 3.15 9.58 6.99
C GLU A 32 4.01 8.31 6.94
N THR A 33 3.56 7.28 6.21
CA THR A 33 4.29 6.01 5.98
C THR A 33 5.69 6.23 5.38
N TRP A 34 5.86 7.31 4.62
CA TRP A 34 7.11 7.61 3.90
C TRP A 34 8.02 8.57 4.66
N SER A 35 7.52 9.24 5.69
CA SER A 35 8.22 10.32 6.40
C SER A 35 9.46 9.86 7.18
N GLY A 36 9.56 8.57 7.54
CA GLY A 36 10.71 7.97 8.24
C GLY A 36 11.56 7.01 7.41
N ALA A 37 11.20 6.77 6.15
CA ALA A 37 11.70 5.63 5.36
C ALA A 37 12.89 5.94 4.44
N ALA A 38 13.16 7.21 4.17
CA ALA A 38 14.12 7.60 3.14
C ALA A 38 15.57 7.58 3.67
N GLY A 39 16.31 6.50 3.40
CA GLY A 39 17.78 6.51 3.36
C GLY A 39 18.51 5.85 4.54
N THR A 40 17.82 5.25 5.50
CA THR A 40 18.44 4.54 6.64
C THR A 40 18.19 3.03 6.55
N VAL A 41 19.23 2.23 6.82
CA VAL A 41 19.08 0.78 6.96
C VAL A 41 18.38 0.49 8.27
N MET A 42 17.08 0.18 8.21
CA MET A 42 16.29 -0.18 9.39
C MET A 42 16.46 -1.66 9.75
N PRO A 43 16.42 -2.03 11.05
CA PRO A 43 16.32 -3.42 11.46
C PRO A 43 15.07 -4.09 10.86
N ALA A 44 15.13 -5.40 10.61
CA ALA A 44 14.07 -6.14 9.89
C ALA A 44 12.66 -5.98 10.48
N SER A 45 12.56 -5.83 11.81
CA SER A 45 11.31 -5.59 12.53
C SER A 45 10.67 -4.23 12.21
N GLU A 46 11.48 -3.22 11.87
CA GLU A 46 11.01 -1.87 11.53
C GLU A 46 10.86 -1.66 10.01
N ARG A 47 11.39 -2.59 9.20
CA ARG A 47 11.23 -2.60 7.73
C ARG A 47 9.84 -3.02 7.27
N VAL A 48 9.03 -3.64 8.13
CA VAL A 48 7.70 -4.18 7.79
C VAL A 48 6.61 -3.29 8.38
N ILE A 49 5.88 -2.59 7.51
CA ILE A 49 4.74 -1.75 7.87
C ILE A 49 3.49 -2.30 7.18
N VAL A 50 2.91 -3.33 7.76
CA VAL A 50 1.72 -4.01 7.22
C VAL A 50 0.65 -4.08 8.32
N ASN A 51 -0.52 -3.53 8.04
CA ASN A 51 -1.67 -3.58 8.93
C ASN A 51 -2.50 -4.85 8.68
N ASP A 52 -3.43 -5.20 9.58
CA ASP A 52 -4.43 -6.23 9.30
C ASP A 52 -5.28 -5.82 8.09
N ILE A 53 -5.37 -6.69 7.08
CA ILE A 53 -6.15 -6.45 5.87
C ILE A 53 -7.64 -6.30 6.18
N MET A 54 -8.15 -6.96 7.22
CA MET A 54 -9.56 -6.88 7.64
C MET A 54 -9.85 -5.62 8.48
N ALA A 55 -8.81 -4.87 8.88
CA ALA A 55 -8.98 -3.59 9.56
C ALA A 55 -9.38 -2.45 8.60
N VAL A 56 -9.15 -2.62 7.29
CA VAL A 56 -9.58 -1.68 6.27
C VAL A 56 -11.07 -1.89 6.01
N LYS A 57 -11.91 -1.06 6.63
CA LYS A 57 -13.37 -1.09 6.48
C LYS A 57 -13.92 -0.03 5.56
N GLU A 58 -13.10 0.98 5.27
CA GLU A 58 -13.45 2.09 4.40
C GLU A 58 -12.99 1.75 2.99
N THR A 59 -13.92 1.58 2.06
CA THR A 59 -13.59 1.48 0.64
C THR A 59 -13.24 2.88 0.17
N ALA A 60 -12.11 3.05 -0.53
CA ALA A 60 -11.69 4.35 -1.04
C ALA A 60 -12.86 5.01 -1.78
N SER A 61 -13.37 6.12 -1.23
CA SER A 61 -14.64 6.74 -1.62
C SER A 61 -14.59 7.46 -2.96
N HIS A 62 -13.61 7.14 -3.81
CA HIS A 62 -13.58 7.56 -5.20
C HIS A 62 -14.60 6.76 -6.03
N LEU A 63 -15.82 6.63 -5.53
CA LEU A 63 -16.97 6.78 -6.41
C LEU A 63 -16.88 8.22 -6.90
N VAL A 64 -16.18 8.40 -8.01
CA VAL A 64 -16.20 9.65 -8.76
C VAL A 64 -17.67 10.04 -8.87
N SER A 65 -18.06 11.15 -8.24
CA SER A 65 -19.36 11.76 -8.49
C SER A 65 -19.43 11.94 -10.00
N GLY A 66 -20.30 11.16 -10.67
CA GLY A 66 -20.24 10.94 -12.11
C GLY A 66 -19.87 12.22 -12.85
N PHE A 67 -18.85 12.15 -13.70
CA PHE A 67 -18.47 13.29 -14.51
C PHE A 67 -19.66 13.64 -15.41
N ASP A 68 -20.33 14.75 -15.12
CA ASP A 68 -21.31 15.30 -16.06
C ASP A 68 -20.64 15.44 -17.44
N ASP A 69 -21.37 15.07 -18.49
CA ASP A 69 -20.95 15.02 -19.89
C ASP A 69 -19.96 13.92 -20.33
N HIS A 70 -19.65 12.92 -19.50
CA HIS A 70 -18.77 11.80 -19.92
C HIS A 70 -19.54 10.48 -20.10
N THR A 71 -19.61 9.96 -21.33
CA THR A 71 -20.29 8.69 -21.67
C THR A 71 -19.54 7.42 -21.23
N ARG A 72 -18.34 7.55 -20.64
CA ARG A 72 -17.44 6.42 -20.32
C ARG A 72 -17.14 6.35 -18.83
N ALA A 73 -17.28 5.16 -18.26
CA ALA A 73 -16.92 4.90 -16.87
C ALA A 73 -15.40 4.88 -16.68
N PHE A 74 -14.94 5.46 -15.58
CA PHE A 74 -13.55 5.37 -15.13
C PHE A 74 -13.46 4.31 -14.03
N LEU A 75 -12.64 3.29 -14.27
CA LEU A 75 -12.36 2.24 -13.31
C LEU A 75 -10.93 2.40 -12.83
N GLN A 76 -10.73 2.42 -11.52
CA GLN A 76 -9.40 2.37 -10.94
C GLN A 76 -8.81 0.99 -11.23
N VAL A 77 -7.98 0.90 -12.27
CA VAL A 77 -7.25 -0.31 -12.57
C VAL A 77 -6.11 -0.41 -11.58
N GLN A 78 -6.37 -1.15 -10.49
CA GLN A 78 -5.39 -1.73 -9.58
C GLN A 78 -4.78 -0.78 -8.54
N ASN A 79 -5.42 -0.68 -7.38
CA ASN A 79 -4.70 -0.40 -6.15
C ASN A 79 -4.16 -1.66 -5.46
N GLY A 80 -4.32 -2.86 -6.04
CA GLY A 80 -4.15 -4.11 -5.29
C GLY A 80 -5.29 -4.32 -4.28
N CYS A 81 -5.50 -5.59 -3.88
CA CYS A 81 -6.49 -6.13 -2.94
C CYS A 81 -7.03 -5.17 -1.89
#